data_AF-A0A7K7VL02-F1
#
_entry.id   AF-A0A7K7VL02-F1
#
_cell.length_a   1.000
_cell.length_b   1.000
_cell.length_c   1.000
_cell.angle_alpha   90.00
_cell.angle_beta   90.00
_cell.angle_gamma   90.00
#
_symmetry.space_group_name_H-M   'P 1'
#
loop_
_entity.id
_entity.type
_entity.pdbx_description
1 polymer ?
#
loop_
_entity_poly.entity_id
_entity_poly.type
_entity_poly.pdbx_seq_one_letter_code
_entity_poly.pdbx_strand_id
1 'polypeptide(L)'
;SLPLVGQEYLEILSAWYCGFGRCCESGDCRVLNNVTGLELDLSEQLHGQHVASEVVVRAVRGFLQSPRARPALVLSFHGWSGTGKNLVARLVAARLYRDGLRSECVRMFVALFHFRHPQHVDAYRVQLEKQLGDTTQRCRQALFIFDEAEKLHLGLLDALKPFLAHCDNKGQAGNQRCIFLFLSNVGSNTINEVTLDFRRAGRPREEIPAELLEQRLRQELRQSADSGDAHHHFLEESLIDVFVPFLPLERCHVKLCARDAFLARGLPYTEAALDEVANMMAFVPEEERLFSAQGCKSVSQRISYSLP
;
A
#
# COMPACT_ATOMS: atom_id res chain seq x y z
N SER A 1 -17.16 -32.54 38.03
CA SER A 1 -16.49 -31.31 38.47
C SER A 1 -15.02 -31.63 38.60
N LEU A 2 -14.16 -31.15 37.70
CA LEU A 2 -12.72 -31.35 37.87
C LEU A 2 -12.26 -30.56 39.12
N PRO A 3 -11.33 -31.09 39.93
CA PRO A 3 -10.87 -30.40 41.13
C PRO A 3 -10.20 -29.07 40.74
N LEU A 4 -10.36 -28.01 41.54
CA LEU A 4 -9.76 -26.69 41.33
C LEU A 4 -8.26 -26.74 40.96
N VAL A 5 -7.53 -27.70 41.52
CA VAL A 5 -6.09 -27.92 41.27
C VAL A 5 -5.80 -28.30 39.80
N GLY A 6 -6.73 -28.97 39.11
CA GLY A 6 -6.56 -29.34 37.71
C GLY A 6 -6.68 -28.16 36.73
N GLN A 7 -7.41 -27.10 37.10
CA GLN A 7 -7.53 -25.89 36.28
C GLN A 7 -6.27 -25.02 36.37
N GLU A 8 -5.70 -24.86 37.57
CA GLU A 8 -4.46 -24.10 37.76
C GLU A 8 -3.28 -24.72 37.00
N TYR A 9 -3.15 -26.04 36.99
CA TYR A 9 -2.11 -26.73 36.21
C TYR A 9 -2.27 -26.57 34.69
N LEU A 10 -3.51 -26.54 34.19
CA LEU A 10 -3.80 -26.29 32.78
C LEU A 10 -3.51 -24.84 32.38
N GLU A 11 -3.74 -23.87 33.26
CA GLU A 11 -3.38 -22.47 33.03
C GLU A 11 -1.87 -22.24 33.07
N ILE A 12 -1.15 -22.92 33.97
CA ILE A 12 0.31 -22.85 33.99
C ILE A 12 0.88 -23.48 32.73
N LEU A 13 0.37 -24.63 32.29
CA LEU A 13 0.81 -25.28 31.05
C LEU A 13 0.46 -24.46 29.80
N SER A 14 -0.71 -23.83 29.76
CA SER A 14 -1.08 -22.94 28.66
C SER A 14 -0.18 -21.71 28.65
N ALA A 15 0.03 -21.04 29.78
CA ALA A 15 0.94 -19.89 29.90
C ALA A 15 2.38 -20.25 29.52
N TRP A 16 2.87 -21.44 29.90
CA TRP A 16 4.18 -21.94 29.51
C TRP A 16 4.26 -22.19 28.00
N TYR A 17 3.26 -22.86 27.42
CA TYR A 17 3.17 -23.13 25.98
C TYR A 17 2.99 -21.84 25.15
N CYS A 18 2.33 -20.83 25.72
CA CYS A 18 2.22 -19.48 25.18
C CYS A 18 3.55 -18.72 25.26
N GLY A 19 4.33 -18.90 26.33
CA GLY A 19 5.67 -18.33 26.52
C GLY A 19 6.69 -18.82 25.50
N PHE A 20 6.51 -20.02 24.94
CA PHE A 20 7.30 -20.53 23.80
C PHE A 20 6.81 -20.02 22.42
N GLY A 21 5.90 -19.04 22.39
CA GLY A 21 5.59 -18.23 21.20
C GLY A 21 4.39 -18.68 20.36
N ARG A 22 3.49 -19.51 20.90
CA ARG A 22 2.35 -20.08 20.14
C ARG A 22 0.97 -19.56 20.50
N CYS A 23 0.83 -18.69 21.50
CA CYS A 23 -0.46 -18.09 21.82
C CYS A 23 -0.43 -16.61 21.56
N CYS A 24 -1.26 -16.19 20.63
CA CYS A 24 -1.59 -14.80 20.38
C CYS A 24 -3.11 -14.71 20.26
N GLU A 25 -3.70 -13.57 20.61
CA GLU A 25 -5.16 -13.38 20.64
C GLU A 25 -5.84 -13.72 19.30
N SER A 26 -5.13 -13.52 18.19
CA SER A 26 -5.56 -13.84 16.81
C SER A 26 -5.38 -15.32 16.41
N GLY A 27 -4.71 -16.13 17.23
CA GLY A 27 -4.28 -17.49 16.92
C GLY A 27 -3.14 -17.59 15.90
N ASP A 28 -2.56 -16.47 15.46
CA ASP A 28 -1.36 -16.41 14.62
C ASP A 28 -0.43 -15.30 15.11
N CYS A 29 0.67 -15.68 15.74
CA CYS A 29 1.62 -14.74 16.35
C CYS A 29 2.42 -13.88 15.38
N ARG A 30 2.25 -14.10 14.07
CA ARG A 30 2.84 -13.26 13.02
C ARG A 30 2.03 -12.00 12.78
N VAL A 31 0.75 -12.00 13.16
CA VAL A 31 -0.21 -10.91 12.92
C VAL A 31 -0.33 -10.03 14.17
N LEU A 32 -0.09 -8.72 14.00
CA LEU A 32 -0.18 -7.70 15.07
C LEU A 32 -1.46 -6.87 14.98
N ASN A 33 -1.88 -6.49 13.77
CA ASN A 33 -3.03 -5.62 13.52
C ASN A 33 -3.02 -4.30 14.32
N ASN A 34 -1.85 -3.64 14.42
CA ASN A 34 -1.71 -2.36 15.11
C ASN A 34 -2.14 -1.17 14.23
N VAL A 35 -3.45 -0.99 14.10
CA VAL A 35 -4.04 0.09 13.27
C VAL A 35 -3.75 1.48 13.85
N THR A 36 -3.69 1.63 15.17
CA THR A 36 -3.35 2.92 15.81
C THR A 36 -1.90 3.32 15.49
N GLY A 37 -0.97 2.37 15.53
CA GLY A 37 0.42 2.60 15.12
C GLY A 37 0.55 2.91 13.63
N LEU A 38 -0.31 2.32 12.78
CA LEU A 38 -0.38 2.66 11.35
C LEU A 38 -0.81 4.11 11.14
N GLU A 39 -1.86 4.56 11.84
CA GLU A 39 -2.35 5.93 11.75
C GLU A 39 -1.30 6.96 12.21
N LEU A 40 -0.59 6.67 13.31
CA LEU A 40 0.52 7.50 13.79
C LEU A 40 1.66 7.57 12.76
N ASP A 41 2.13 6.43 12.25
CA ASP A 41 3.22 6.40 11.27
C ASP A 41 2.87 7.16 9.99
N LEU A 42 1.63 7.01 9.51
CA LEU A 42 1.16 7.74 8.34
C LEU A 42 1.13 9.26 8.61
N SER A 43 0.68 9.67 9.79
CA SER A 43 0.65 11.10 10.16
C SER A 43 2.06 11.72 10.28
N GLU A 44 3.06 10.96 10.71
CA GLU A 44 4.42 11.45 10.92
C GLU A 44 5.29 11.38 9.66
N GLN A 45 5.09 10.36 8.81
CA GLN A 45 5.99 10.05 7.70
C GLN A 45 5.38 10.28 6.31
N LEU A 46 4.05 10.32 6.15
CA LEU A 46 3.39 10.45 4.84
C LEU A 46 2.96 11.90 4.56
N HIS A 47 3.90 12.69 4.07
CA HIS A 47 3.67 14.12 3.84
C HIS A 47 2.73 14.41 2.67
N GLY A 48 1.74 15.27 2.91
CA GLY A 48 0.86 15.81 1.87
C GLY A 48 -0.18 14.84 1.30
N GLN A 49 -0.41 13.70 1.96
CA GLN A 49 -1.35 12.66 1.50
C GLN A 49 -2.49 12.42 2.51
N HIS A 50 -3.19 13.48 2.89
CA HIS A 50 -4.31 13.41 3.84
C HIS A 50 -5.39 12.41 3.36
N VAL A 51 -5.77 12.46 2.08
CA VAL A 51 -6.74 11.53 1.48
C VAL A 51 -6.29 10.08 1.63
N ALA A 52 -5.08 9.74 1.17
CA ALA A 52 -4.57 8.37 1.22
C ALA A 52 -4.48 7.86 2.66
N SER A 53 -4.01 8.69 3.59
CA SER A 53 -3.91 8.34 5.00
C SER A 53 -5.28 7.97 5.59
N GLU A 54 -6.27 8.83 5.40
CA GLU A 54 -7.63 8.61 5.91
C GLU A 54 -8.27 7.34 5.30
N VAL A 55 -8.21 7.21 3.97
CA VAL A 55 -8.83 6.10 3.25
C VAL A 55 -8.20 4.76 3.65
N VAL A 56 -6.87 4.67 3.72
CA VAL A 56 -6.17 3.43 4.09
C VAL A 56 -6.48 3.03 5.52
N VAL A 57 -6.41 3.96 6.48
CA VAL A 57 -6.70 3.67 7.89
C VAL A 57 -8.15 3.21 8.04
N ARG A 58 -9.11 3.91 7.41
CA ARG A 58 -10.54 3.55 7.43
C ARG A 58 -10.78 2.16 6.86
N ALA A 59 -10.22 1.86 5.68
CA ALA A 59 -10.43 0.59 5.00
C ALA A 59 -9.82 -0.59 5.77
N VAL A 60 -8.57 -0.45 6.23
CA VAL A 60 -7.89 -1.49 7.02
C VAL A 60 -8.60 -1.71 8.36
N ARG A 61 -8.97 -0.63 9.07
CA ARG A 61 -9.72 -0.73 10.33
C ARG A 61 -11.04 -1.46 10.14
N GLY A 62 -11.83 -1.05 9.15
CA GLY A 62 -13.14 -1.64 8.85
C GLY A 62 -13.03 -3.12 8.51
N PHE A 63 -12.05 -3.51 7.70
CA PHE A 63 -11.81 -4.90 7.33
C PHE A 63 -11.41 -5.77 8.53
N LEU A 64 -10.50 -5.28 9.37
CA LEU A 64 -10.00 -6.06 10.51
C LEU A 64 -11.06 -6.21 11.62
N GLN A 65 -11.85 -5.18 11.88
CA GLN A 65 -12.84 -5.16 12.95
C GLN A 65 -14.17 -5.82 12.58
N SER A 66 -14.51 -5.94 11.29
CA SER A 66 -15.79 -6.53 10.87
C SER A 66 -15.74 -8.07 10.88
N PRO A 67 -16.57 -8.76 11.69
CA PRO A 67 -16.66 -10.22 11.66
C PRO A 67 -17.31 -10.76 10.38
N ARG A 68 -18.04 -9.90 9.65
CA ARG A 68 -18.75 -10.20 8.40
C ARG A 68 -18.10 -9.58 7.17
N ALA A 69 -16.84 -9.14 7.28
CA ALA A 69 -16.11 -8.63 6.13
C ALA A 69 -16.06 -9.67 5.00
N ARG A 70 -15.96 -9.19 3.76
CA ARG A 70 -15.55 -10.01 2.63
C ARG A 70 -14.24 -10.73 2.97
N PRO A 71 -13.98 -11.90 2.36
CA PRO A 71 -12.76 -12.66 2.64
C PRO A 71 -11.48 -11.89 2.23
N ALA A 72 -11.56 -11.03 1.21
CA ALA A 72 -10.46 -10.19 0.75
C ALA A 72 -10.79 -8.69 0.92
N LEU A 73 -9.76 -7.90 1.24
CA LEU A 73 -9.74 -6.45 1.08
C LEU A 73 -8.83 -6.11 -0.11
N VAL A 74 -9.35 -5.40 -1.09
CA VAL A 74 -8.60 -5.00 -2.28
C VAL A 74 -8.46 -3.48 -2.34
N LEU A 75 -7.24 -2.98 -2.09
CA LEU A 75 -6.90 -1.57 -2.20
C LEU A 75 -6.08 -1.32 -3.45
N SER A 76 -6.48 -0.31 -4.24
CA SER A 76 -5.75 0.10 -5.43
C SER A 76 -5.20 1.52 -5.26
N PHE A 77 -3.88 1.65 -5.22
CA PHE A 77 -3.15 2.90 -4.98
C PHE A 77 -2.79 3.54 -6.32
N HIS A 78 -3.20 4.79 -6.52
CA HIS A 78 -3.03 5.51 -7.78
C HIS A 78 -2.38 6.86 -7.54
N GLY A 79 -1.45 7.26 -8.41
CA GLY A 79 -0.86 8.60 -8.35
C GLY A 79 0.55 8.63 -8.87
N TRP A 80 1.20 9.78 -8.80
CA TRP A 80 2.51 9.96 -9.43
C TRP A 80 3.63 9.16 -8.74
N SER A 81 4.81 9.11 -9.37
CA SER A 81 5.98 8.45 -8.82
C SER A 81 6.54 9.26 -7.66
N GLY A 82 6.96 8.58 -6.59
CA GLY A 82 7.57 9.23 -5.42
C GLY A 82 6.60 9.96 -4.48
N THR A 83 5.29 9.77 -4.63
CA THR A 83 4.26 10.39 -3.76
C THR A 83 3.98 9.61 -2.46
N GLY A 84 4.49 8.38 -2.32
CA GLY A 84 4.41 7.60 -1.07
C GLY A 84 3.72 6.24 -1.17
N LYS A 85 3.24 5.78 -2.33
CA LYS A 85 2.54 4.48 -2.50
C LYS A 85 3.29 3.30 -1.83
N ASN A 86 4.57 3.15 -2.17
CA ASN A 86 5.44 2.11 -1.62
C ASN A 86 5.77 2.30 -0.13
N LEU A 87 5.78 3.56 0.36
CA LEU A 87 5.94 3.85 1.79
C LEU A 87 4.72 3.35 2.57
N VAL A 88 3.51 3.68 2.11
CA VAL A 88 2.26 3.23 2.74
C VAL A 88 2.19 1.71 2.77
N ALA A 89 2.50 1.01 1.67
CA ALA A 89 2.50 -0.44 1.63
C ALA A 89 3.48 -1.06 2.65
N ARG A 90 4.66 -0.45 2.84
CA ARG A 90 5.64 -0.85 3.86
C ARG A 90 5.12 -0.62 5.28
N LEU A 91 4.50 0.52 5.55
CA LEU A 91 3.94 0.84 6.87
C LEU A 91 2.77 -0.08 7.22
N VAL A 92 1.88 -0.36 6.25
CA VAL A 92 0.81 -1.35 6.40
C VAL A 92 1.40 -2.72 6.76
N ALA A 93 2.40 -3.20 6.02
CA ALA A 93 3.05 -4.47 6.35
C ALA A 93 3.68 -4.45 7.75
N ALA A 94 4.43 -3.41 8.09
CA ALA A 94 5.13 -3.27 9.38
C ALA A 94 4.19 -3.19 10.59
N ARG A 95 2.97 -2.67 10.41
CA ARG A 95 2.00 -2.52 11.51
C ARG A 95 0.99 -3.65 11.59
N LEU A 96 0.74 -4.35 10.49
CA LEU A 96 -0.11 -5.53 10.49
C LEU A 96 0.65 -6.82 10.82
N TYR A 97 1.97 -6.88 10.59
CA TYR A 97 2.79 -8.08 10.75
C TYR A 97 4.06 -7.82 11.54
N ARG A 98 4.43 -8.74 12.43
CA ARG A 98 5.60 -8.62 13.32
C ARG A 98 6.90 -8.33 12.57
N ASP A 99 7.14 -9.03 11.47
CA ASP A 99 8.36 -8.88 10.67
C ASP A 99 8.19 -7.97 9.44
N GLY A 100 7.07 -7.26 9.35
CA GLY A 100 6.74 -6.40 8.22
C GLY A 100 6.80 -7.14 6.90
N LEU A 101 7.49 -6.55 5.91
CA LEU A 101 7.72 -7.17 4.60
C LEU A 101 8.50 -8.49 4.64
N ARG A 102 9.21 -8.80 5.73
CA ARG A 102 9.95 -10.06 5.89
C ARG A 102 9.09 -11.19 6.45
N SER A 103 7.86 -10.91 6.86
CA SER A 103 6.91 -11.92 7.32
C SER A 103 6.60 -12.92 6.22
N GLU A 104 6.53 -14.21 6.56
CA GLU A 104 6.16 -15.27 5.63
C GLU A 104 4.74 -15.13 5.05
N CYS A 105 3.88 -14.37 5.75
CA CYS A 105 2.52 -14.07 5.35
C CYS A 105 2.39 -12.84 4.45
N VAL A 106 3.53 -12.20 4.12
CA VAL A 106 3.59 -11.04 3.23
C VAL A 106 4.35 -11.42 1.97
N ARG A 107 3.76 -11.16 0.81
CA ARG A 107 4.40 -11.37 -0.50
C ARG A 107 4.33 -10.09 -1.30
N MET A 108 5.49 -9.64 -1.79
CA MET A 108 5.61 -8.49 -2.67
C MET A 108 6.05 -8.93 -4.07
N PHE A 109 5.30 -8.51 -5.06
CA PHE A 109 5.53 -8.76 -6.47
C PHE A 109 5.74 -7.44 -7.19
N VAL A 110 6.97 -7.15 -7.60
CA VAL A 110 7.28 -6.07 -8.54
C VAL A 110 7.12 -6.58 -9.96
N ALA A 111 6.15 -6.06 -10.73
CA ALA A 111 5.76 -6.61 -12.03
C ALA A 111 6.94 -6.69 -13.01
N LEU A 112 7.68 -5.60 -13.17
CA LEU A 112 8.81 -5.50 -14.10
C LEU A 112 10.02 -6.38 -13.73
N PHE A 113 10.09 -6.83 -12.48
CA PHE A 113 11.17 -7.70 -12.00
C PHE A 113 10.78 -9.17 -12.06
N HIS A 114 9.61 -9.52 -11.51
CA HIS A 114 9.18 -10.92 -11.41
C HIS A 114 8.53 -11.45 -12.70
N PHE A 115 7.92 -10.58 -13.51
CA PHE A 115 7.13 -10.95 -14.68
C PHE A 115 7.63 -10.26 -15.95
N ARG A 116 8.95 -10.18 -16.11
CA ARG A 116 9.61 -9.34 -17.12
C ARG A 116 9.31 -9.75 -18.57
N HIS A 117 9.20 -11.05 -18.85
CA HIS A 117 9.15 -11.57 -20.21
C HIS A 117 7.74 -12.08 -20.58
N PRO A 118 7.04 -11.43 -21.54
CA PRO A 118 5.69 -11.83 -21.94
C PRO A 118 5.59 -13.29 -22.44
N GLN A 119 6.67 -13.83 -23.00
CA GLN A 119 6.74 -15.22 -23.48
C GLN A 119 6.62 -16.27 -22.37
N HIS A 120 6.78 -15.87 -21.11
CA HIS A 120 6.74 -16.77 -19.96
C HIS A 120 5.49 -16.58 -19.09
N VAL A 121 4.48 -15.85 -19.58
CA VAL A 121 3.25 -15.55 -18.83
C VAL A 121 2.58 -16.81 -18.28
N ASP A 122 2.51 -17.89 -19.04
CA ASP A 122 1.90 -19.15 -18.56
C ASP A 122 2.66 -19.76 -17.39
N ALA A 123 3.99 -19.73 -17.42
CA ALA A 123 4.82 -20.20 -16.32
C ALA A 123 4.69 -19.30 -15.09
N TYR A 124 4.68 -17.97 -15.30
CA TYR A 124 4.48 -16.98 -14.25
C TYR A 124 3.12 -17.11 -13.58
N ARG A 125 2.08 -17.41 -14.37
CA ARG A 125 0.72 -17.67 -13.86
C ARG A 125 0.73 -18.85 -12.88
N VAL A 126 1.28 -20.00 -13.30
CA VAL A 126 1.35 -21.18 -12.43
C VAL A 126 2.16 -20.90 -11.16
N GLN A 127 3.27 -20.18 -11.29
CA GLN A 127 4.08 -19.78 -10.13
C GLN A 127 3.31 -18.86 -9.17
N LEU A 128 2.60 -17.87 -9.71
CA LEU A 128 1.82 -16.91 -8.94
C LEU A 128 0.68 -17.61 -8.19
N GLU A 129 -0.14 -18.40 -8.88
CA GLU A 129 -1.24 -19.17 -8.27
C GLU A 129 -0.72 -20.08 -7.15
N LYS A 130 0.42 -20.74 -7.35
CA LYS A 130 1.07 -21.56 -6.33
C LYS A 130 1.50 -20.73 -5.13
N GLN A 131 2.18 -19.60 -5.33
CA GLN A 131 2.64 -18.76 -4.22
C GLN A 131 1.49 -18.14 -3.42
N LEU A 132 0.41 -17.73 -4.08
CA LEU A 132 -0.80 -17.27 -3.41
C LEU A 132 -1.43 -18.39 -2.59
N GLY A 133 -1.66 -19.56 -3.19
CA GLY A 133 -2.25 -20.72 -2.52
C GLY A 133 -1.42 -21.24 -1.34
N ASP A 134 -0.11 -21.35 -1.50
CA ASP A 134 0.78 -21.79 -0.42
C ASP A 134 0.78 -20.79 0.75
N THR A 135 0.66 -19.50 0.46
CA THR A 135 0.64 -18.45 1.49
C THR A 135 -0.70 -18.42 2.23
N THR A 136 -1.84 -18.46 1.52
CA THR A 136 -3.17 -18.46 2.14
C THR A 136 -3.42 -19.73 2.97
N GLN A 137 -2.88 -20.88 2.56
CA GLN A 137 -2.96 -22.11 3.35
C GLN A 137 -2.19 -22.03 4.67
N ARG A 138 -1.04 -21.34 4.69
CA ARG A 138 -0.17 -21.24 5.88
C ARG A 138 -0.52 -20.09 6.81
N CYS A 139 -1.20 -19.08 6.30
CA CYS A 139 -1.44 -17.82 7.01
C CYS A 139 -2.93 -17.52 7.08
N ARG A 140 -3.43 -17.28 8.30
CA ARG A 140 -4.83 -16.85 8.50
C ARG A 140 -5.10 -15.47 7.89
N GLN A 141 -4.07 -14.61 7.86
CA GLN A 141 -4.14 -13.29 7.26
C GLN A 141 -2.96 -13.10 6.31
N ALA A 142 -3.19 -13.17 5.00
CA ALA A 142 -2.15 -12.96 3.99
C ALA A 142 -2.18 -11.51 3.45
N LEU A 143 -1.01 -10.96 3.14
CA LEU A 143 -0.87 -9.66 2.49
C LEU A 143 -0.10 -9.84 1.18
N PHE A 144 -0.73 -9.45 0.08
CA PHE A 144 -0.16 -9.49 -1.26
C PHE A 144 -0.02 -8.07 -1.79
N ILE A 145 1.21 -7.69 -2.16
CA ILE A 145 1.54 -6.36 -2.66
C ILE A 145 2.00 -6.51 -4.10
N PHE A 146 1.35 -5.83 -5.03
CA PHE A 146 1.71 -5.79 -6.44
C PHE A 146 2.18 -4.38 -6.78
N ASP A 147 3.48 -4.22 -7.02
CA ASP A 147 4.10 -2.94 -7.40
C ASP A 147 4.28 -2.86 -8.92
N GLU A 148 4.11 -1.66 -9.46
CA GLU A 148 3.97 -1.40 -10.91
C GLU A 148 2.88 -2.28 -11.52
N ALA A 149 1.73 -2.36 -10.83
CA ALA A 149 0.68 -3.31 -11.14
C ALA A 149 0.02 -3.06 -12.51
N GLU A 150 0.09 -1.84 -13.04
CA GLU A 150 -0.31 -1.50 -14.42
C GLU A 150 0.56 -2.19 -15.48
N LYS A 151 1.69 -2.77 -15.09
CA LYS A 151 2.57 -3.53 -15.99
C LYS A 151 2.33 -5.03 -15.91
N LEU A 152 1.35 -5.49 -15.11
CA LEU A 152 0.97 -6.90 -15.08
C LEU A 152 0.26 -7.29 -16.38
N HIS A 153 0.65 -8.43 -16.93
CA HIS A 153 -0.01 -9.01 -18.09
C HIS A 153 -1.43 -9.47 -17.73
N LEU A 154 -2.40 -9.35 -18.66
CA LEU A 154 -3.80 -9.73 -18.43
C LEU A 154 -3.95 -11.17 -17.91
N GLY A 155 -3.21 -12.12 -18.49
CA GLY A 155 -3.21 -13.51 -18.03
C GLY A 155 -2.77 -13.72 -16.58
N LEU A 156 -1.99 -12.79 -16.00
CA LEU A 156 -1.66 -12.80 -14.57
C LEU A 156 -2.78 -12.20 -13.73
N LEU A 157 -3.42 -11.12 -14.20
CA LEU A 157 -4.58 -10.53 -13.52
C LEU A 157 -5.74 -11.53 -13.45
N ASP A 158 -5.98 -12.27 -14.53
CA ASP A 158 -7.00 -13.34 -14.56
C ASP A 158 -6.71 -14.44 -13.54
N ALA A 159 -5.43 -14.75 -13.30
CA ALA A 159 -5.00 -15.71 -12.28
C ALA A 159 -5.26 -15.22 -10.84
N LEU A 160 -5.34 -13.90 -10.63
CA LEU A 160 -5.65 -13.29 -9.33
C LEU A 160 -7.16 -13.32 -9.01
N LYS A 161 -8.03 -13.25 -10.04
CA LYS A 161 -9.49 -13.11 -9.87
C LYS A 161 -10.09 -14.08 -8.85
N PRO A 162 -9.76 -15.40 -8.85
CA PRO A 162 -10.30 -16.33 -7.86
C PRO A 162 -9.94 -15.95 -6.43
N PHE A 163 -8.70 -15.49 -6.19
CA PHE A 163 -8.20 -15.10 -4.87
C PHE A 163 -8.75 -13.75 -4.38
N LEU A 164 -9.06 -12.84 -5.31
CA LEU A 164 -9.71 -11.56 -4.99
C LEU A 164 -11.18 -11.79 -4.59
N ALA A 165 -11.87 -12.74 -5.24
CA ALA A 165 -13.25 -13.09 -4.91
C ALA A 165 -13.35 -13.92 -3.62
N HIS A 166 -12.43 -14.87 -3.43
CA HIS A 166 -12.39 -15.75 -2.27
C HIS A 166 -10.96 -15.94 -1.80
N CYS A 167 -10.67 -15.65 -0.52
CA CYS A 167 -9.35 -15.87 0.08
C CYS A 167 -8.97 -17.33 0.31
N ASP A 168 -9.65 -18.25 -0.36
CA ASP A 168 -9.34 -19.67 -0.41
C ASP A 168 -9.52 -20.17 -1.85
N ASN A 169 -8.71 -21.12 -2.27
CA ASN A 169 -8.82 -21.78 -3.56
C ASN A 169 -9.45 -23.19 -3.42
N LYS A 170 -9.73 -23.69 -2.20
CA LYS A 170 -10.08 -25.10 -1.97
C LYS A 170 -11.25 -25.40 -1.03
N GLY A 171 -12.07 -24.42 -0.66
CA GLY A 171 -13.33 -24.66 0.06
C GLY A 171 -13.15 -25.23 1.47
N GLN A 172 -11.98 -25.03 2.09
CA GLN A 172 -11.86 -25.23 3.53
C GLN A 172 -12.53 -24.03 4.21
N ALA A 173 -13.56 -24.31 5.03
CA ALA A 173 -14.31 -23.31 5.79
C ALA A 173 -13.45 -22.66 6.91
N GLY A 174 -12.38 -21.96 6.51
CA GLY A 174 -11.51 -21.19 7.39
C GLY A 174 -11.84 -19.70 7.28
N ASN A 175 -11.75 -18.99 8.40
CA ASN A 175 -11.79 -17.53 8.46
C ASN A 175 -10.49 -16.90 7.89
N GLN A 176 -10.04 -17.33 6.71
CA GLN A 176 -8.88 -16.78 6.02
C GLN A 176 -9.22 -15.38 5.50
N ARG A 177 -8.29 -14.47 5.73
CA ARG A 177 -8.37 -13.07 5.30
C ARG A 177 -7.20 -12.76 4.40
N CYS A 178 -7.43 -12.02 3.33
CA CYS A 178 -6.34 -11.46 2.56
C CYS A 178 -6.50 -9.96 2.38
N ILE A 179 -5.37 -9.29 2.28
CA ILE A 179 -5.28 -7.90 1.90
C ILE A 179 -4.45 -7.86 0.62
N PHE A 180 -5.01 -7.26 -0.42
CA PHE A 180 -4.35 -7.02 -1.69
C PHE A 180 -4.08 -5.52 -1.83
N LEU A 181 -2.83 -5.16 -2.06
CA LEU A 181 -2.41 -3.80 -2.37
C LEU A 181 -1.89 -3.79 -3.81
N PHE A 182 -2.58 -3.07 -4.69
CA PHE A 182 -2.13 -2.84 -6.06
C PHE A 182 -1.59 -1.42 -6.16
N LEU A 183 -0.34 -1.24 -6.57
CA LEU A 183 0.31 0.06 -6.64
C LEU A 183 0.54 0.40 -8.11
N SER A 184 -0.04 1.52 -8.54
CA SER A 184 -0.05 1.92 -9.94
C SER A 184 0.14 3.42 -10.13
N ASN A 185 0.70 3.80 -11.27
CA ASN A 185 0.76 5.19 -11.72
C ASN A 185 -0.40 5.57 -12.66
N VAL A 186 -1.28 4.63 -13.01
CA VAL A 186 -2.47 4.91 -13.84
C VAL A 186 -3.36 5.91 -13.12
N GLY A 187 -3.86 6.89 -13.87
CA GLY A 187 -4.68 7.97 -13.37
C GLY A 187 -3.95 9.07 -12.60
N SER A 188 -2.62 9.07 -12.62
CA SER A 188 -1.83 10.16 -12.03
C SER A 188 -2.16 11.51 -12.66
N ASN A 189 -2.42 11.56 -13.97
CA ASN A 189 -2.70 12.81 -14.67
C ASN A 189 -4.01 13.44 -14.19
N THR A 190 -5.09 12.65 -14.13
CA THR A 190 -6.37 13.11 -13.62
C THR A 190 -6.31 13.55 -12.16
N ILE A 191 -5.59 12.83 -11.30
CA ILE A 191 -5.36 13.28 -9.91
C ILE A 191 -4.61 14.62 -9.88
N ASN A 192 -3.57 14.76 -10.71
CA ASN A 192 -2.75 15.96 -10.77
C ASN A 192 -3.55 17.17 -11.27
N GLU A 193 -4.41 16.98 -12.27
CA GLU A 193 -5.31 18.02 -12.81
C GLU A 193 -6.28 18.51 -11.74
N VAL A 194 -6.96 17.62 -11.02
CA VAL A 194 -7.85 18.02 -9.91
C VAL A 194 -7.08 18.80 -8.85
N THR A 195 -5.86 18.36 -8.51
CA THR A 195 -5.02 19.06 -7.53
C THR A 195 -4.60 20.44 -8.02
N LEU A 196 -4.26 20.56 -9.30
CA LEU A 196 -3.89 21.82 -9.95
C LEU A 196 -5.06 22.80 -9.99
N ASP A 197 -6.26 22.33 -10.29
CA ASP A 197 -7.47 23.16 -10.34
C ASP A 197 -7.80 23.76 -8.97
N PHE A 198 -7.73 22.95 -7.91
CA PHE A 198 -7.90 23.45 -6.53
C PHE A 198 -6.84 24.49 -6.18
N ARG A 199 -5.58 24.24 -6.56
CA ARG A 199 -4.48 25.17 -6.32
C ARG A 199 -4.68 26.49 -7.05
N ARG A 200 -5.07 26.47 -8.33
CA ARG A 200 -5.36 27.65 -9.15
C ARG A 200 -6.58 28.42 -8.66
N ALA A 201 -7.56 27.73 -8.09
CA ALA A 201 -8.70 28.33 -7.41
C ALA A 201 -8.37 28.91 -6.02
N GLY A 202 -7.11 28.84 -5.57
CA GLY A 202 -6.70 29.33 -4.25
C GLY A 202 -7.28 28.53 -3.08
N ARG A 203 -7.76 27.30 -3.34
CA ARG A 203 -8.33 26.43 -2.31
C ARG A 203 -7.23 25.63 -1.63
N PRO A 204 -7.34 25.39 -0.31
CA PRO A 204 -6.39 24.55 0.38
C PRO A 204 -6.43 23.12 -0.17
N ARG A 205 -5.30 22.44 -0.12
CA ARG A 205 -5.14 21.07 -0.62
C ARG A 205 -6.02 20.09 0.16
N GLU A 206 -6.18 20.33 1.47
CA GLU A 206 -6.93 19.51 2.41
C GLU A 206 -8.44 19.54 2.17
N GLU A 207 -8.94 20.45 1.33
CA GLU A 207 -10.34 20.48 0.89
C GLU A 207 -10.64 19.55 -0.29
N ILE A 208 -9.63 18.90 -0.89
CA ILE A 208 -9.84 17.99 -2.03
C ILE A 208 -10.59 16.74 -1.52
N PRO A 209 -11.85 16.51 -1.95
CA PRO A 209 -12.63 15.40 -1.45
C PRO A 209 -12.18 14.07 -2.08
N ALA A 210 -12.11 13.02 -1.27
CA ALA A 210 -11.72 11.68 -1.70
C ALA A 210 -12.66 11.13 -2.79
N GLU A 211 -13.95 11.39 -2.64
CA GLU A 211 -15.01 10.91 -3.53
C GLU A 211 -14.88 11.49 -4.95
N LEU A 212 -14.45 12.75 -5.07
CA LEU A 212 -14.21 13.38 -6.37
C LEU A 212 -13.06 12.71 -7.09
N LEU A 213 -11.95 12.46 -6.40
CA LEU A 213 -10.79 11.78 -6.97
C LEU A 213 -11.14 10.36 -7.39
N GLU A 214 -11.84 9.62 -6.55
CA GLU A 214 -12.31 8.27 -6.86
C GLU A 214 -13.23 8.26 -8.09
N GLN A 215 -14.21 9.16 -8.16
CA GLN A 215 -15.11 9.27 -9.30
C GLN A 215 -14.35 9.53 -10.60
N ARG A 216 -13.38 10.44 -10.58
CA ARG A 216 -12.58 10.80 -11.75
C ARG A 216 -11.66 9.66 -12.19
N LEU A 217 -11.02 8.98 -11.25
CA LEU A 217 -10.20 7.80 -11.52
C LEU A 217 -11.00 6.66 -12.15
N ARG A 218 -12.17 6.34 -11.59
CA ARG A 218 -13.07 5.32 -12.17
C ARG A 218 -13.49 5.68 -13.59
N GLN A 219 -13.82 6.95 -13.84
CA GLN A 219 -14.18 7.41 -15.17
C GLN A 219 -13.05 7.21 -16.20
N GLU A 220 -11.81 7.58 -15.85
CA GLU A 220 -10.64 7.40 -16.71
C GLU A 220 -10.39 5.91 -17.00
N LEU A 221 -10.42 5.06 -15.97
CA LEU A 221 -10.20 3.62 -16.12
C LEU A 221 -11.23 2.95 -17.04
N ARG A 222 -12.51 3.37 -16.98
CA ARG A 222 -13.55 2.89 -17.91
C ARG A 222 -13.31 3.34 -19.34
N GLN A 223 -12.93 4.60 -19.54
CA GLN A 223 -12.67 5.14 -20.88
C GLN A 223 -11.47 4.46 -21.54
N SER A 224 -10.41 4.20 -20.77
CA SER A 224 -9.26 3.44 -21.26
C SER A 224 -9.63 2.01 -21.64
N ALA A 225 -10.51 1.36 -20.87
CA ALA A 225 -11.03 0.03 -21.19
C ALA A 225 -11.84 -0.01 -22.51
N ASP A 226 -12.72 0.96 -22.73
CA ASP A 226 -13.58 1.03 -23.94
C ASP A 226 -12.78 1.36 -25.21
N SER A 227 -11.63 2.04 -25.07
CA SER A 227 -10.77 2.41 -26.20
C SER A 227 -9.98 1.24 -26.82
N GLY A 228 -10.11 0.02 -26.29
CA GLY A 228 -9.41 -1.17 -26.79
C GLY A 228 -7.93 -1.22 -26.44
N ASP A 229 -7.46 -0.33 -25.57
CA ASP A 229 -6.08 -0.30 -25.11
C ASP A 229 -5.89 -1.40 -24.05
N ALA A 230 -5.57 -2.62 -24.52
CA ALA A 230 -5.46 -3.83 -23.71
C ALA A 230 -4.47 -3.73 -22.53
N HIS A 231 -3.61 -2.70 -22.53
CA HIS A 231 -2.68 -2.39 -21.44
C HIS A 231 -3.35 -1.77 -20.21
N HIS A 232 -4.57 -1.23 -20.35
CA HIS A 232 -5.25 -0.48 -19.28
C HIS A 232 -6.46 -1.17 -18.69
N HIS A 233 -6.70 -2.46 -19.00
CA HIS A 233 -7.66 -3.29 -18.27
C HIS A 233 -7.08 -3.69 -16.90
N PHE A 234 -6.77 -2.67 -16.10
CA PHE A 234 -6.15 -2.78 -14.81
C PHE A 234 -7.22 -3.11 -13.77
N LEU A 235 -7.53 -4.41 -13.68
CA LEU A 235 -8.56 -5.03 -12.85
C LEU A 235 -9.98 -4.55 -13.18
N GLU A 236 -10.93 -5.48 -13.23
CA GLU A 236 -12.34 -5.11 -13.30
C GLU A 236 -12.69 -4.28 -12.06
N GLU A 237 -13.37 -3.14 -12.22
CA GLU A 237 -13.78 -2.28 -11.09
C GLU A 237 -14.57 -3.05 -10.02
N SER A 238 -15.22 -4.15 -10.40
CA SER A 238 -15.96 -5.04 -9.51
C SER A 238 -15.09 -5.74 -8.45
N LEU A 239 -13.78 -5.85 -8.70
CA LEU A 239 -12.82 -6.55 -7.84
C LEU A 239 -12.05 -5.60 -6.90
N ILE A 240 -12.11 -4.29 -7.13
CA ILE A 240 -11.45 -3.29 -6.29
C ILE A 240 -12.47 -2.78 -5.27
N ASP A 241 -12.16 -2.94 -3.97
CA ASP A 241 -13.04 -2.43 -2.91
C ASP A 241 -12.85 -0.92 -2.74
N VAL A 242 -11.60 -0.43 -2.78
CA VAL A 242 -11.28 0.97 -2.50
C VAL A 242 -10.14 1.49 -3.39
N PHE A 243 -10.37 2.63 -4.03
CA PHE A 243 -9.34 3.40 -4.72
C PHE A 243 -8.68 4.39 -3.74
N VAL A 244 -7.35 4.43 -3.74
CA VAL A 244 -6.55 5.28 -2.85
C VAL A 244 -5.72 6.24 -3.70
N PRO A 245 -6.16 7.50 -3.86
CA PRO A 245 -5.45 8.50 -4.65
C PRO A 245 -4.27 9.11 -3.87
N PHE A 246 -3.15 9.29 -4.56
CA PHE A 246 -1.93 9.93 -4.09
C PHE A 246 -1.67 11.19 -4.89
N LEU A 247 -1.81 12.32 -4.21
CA LEU A 247 -1.71 13.66 -4.77
C LEU A 247 -0.25 14.03 -5.10
N PRO A 248 0.00 14.90 -6.09
CA PRO A 248 1.35 15.37 -6.41
C PRO A 248 1.94 16.18 -5.25
N LEU A 249 3.25 16.10 -5.03
CA LEU A 249 3.92 16.71 -3.88
C LEU A 249 4.43 18.11 -4.19
N GLU A 250 4.00 19.08 -3.39
CA GLU A 250 4.54 20.46 -3.41
C GLU A 250 5.94 20.56 -2.78
N ARG A 251 6.58 21.72 -2.98
CA ARG A 251 7.91 22.02 -2.44
C ARG A 251 8.01 21.83 -0.92
N CYS A 252 7.00 22.24 -0.16
CA CYS A 252 6.98 22.05 1.30
C CYS A 252 7.07 20.57 1.69
N HIS A 253 6.35 19.68 0.99
CA HIS A 253 6.41 18.24 1.22
C HIS A 253 7.78 17.65 0.86
N VAL A 254 8.41 18.15 -0.21
CA VAL A 254 9.78 17.75 -0.57
C VAL A 254 10.77 18.12 0.55
N LYS A 255 10.65 19.31 1.15
CA LYS A 255 11.47 19.71 2.30
C LYS A 255 11.27 18.78 3.51
N LEU A 256 10.03 18.37 3.78
CA LEU A 256 9.72 17.40 4.85
C LEU A 256 10.33 16.02 4.55
N CYS A 257 10.23 15.53 3.31
CA CYS A 257 10.93 14.31 2.91
C CYS A 257 12.45 14.41 3.06
N ALA A 258 13.03 15.58 2.74
CA ALA A 258 14.46 15.81 2.91
C ALA A 258 14.84 15.76 4.39
N ARG A 259 14.07 16.44 5.25
CA ARG A 259 14.23 16.40 6.71
C ARG A 259 14.26 14.97 7.23
N ASP A 260 13.27 14.17 6.86
CA ASP A 260 13.18 12.79 7.32
C ASP A 260 14.35 11.94 6.80
N ALA A 261 14.82 12.20 5.58
CA ALA A 261 15.98 11.53 5.02
C ALA A 261 17.32 11.95 5.67
N PHE A 262 17.45 13.18 6.15
CA PHE A 262 18.58 13.60 7.01
C PHE A 262 18.53 12.85 8.35
N LEU A 263 17.37 12.85 9.01
CA LEU A 263 17.17 12.17 10.29
C LEU A 263 17.42 10.67 10.20
N ALA A 264 16.97 10.01 9.13
CA ALA A 264 17.20 8.58 8.89
C ALA A 264 18.69 8.22 8.74
N ARG A 265 19.55 9.20 8.41
CA ARG A 265 21.01 9.04 8.34
C ARG A 265 21.74 9.51 9.60
N GLY A 266 21.02 9.98 10.62
CA GLY A 266 21.62 10.58 11.81
C GLY A 266 22.37 11.89 11.53
N LEU A 267 22.01 12.58 10.45
CA LEU A 267 22.65 13.83 10.04
C LEU A 267 21.83 15.03 10.54
N PRO A 268 22.48 16.11 11.01
CA PRO A 268 21.77 17.36 11.29
C PRO A 268 21.29 17.99 9.98
N TYR A 269 20.23 18.80 10.06
CA TYR A 269 19.72 19.57 8.92
C TYR A 269 19.49 21.02 9.32
N THR A 270 19.56 21.91 8.33
CA THR A 270 19.17 23.33 8.45
C THR A 270 18.13 23.63 7.38
N GLU A 271 17.32 24.68 7.58
CA GLU A 271 16.35 25.10 6.57
C GLU A 271 17.01 25.38 5.20
N ALA A 272 18.22 25.96 5.21
CA ALA A 272 19.00 26.21 4.00
C ALA A 272 19.37 24.91 3.26
N ALA A 273 19.79 23.87 3.97
CA ALA A 273 20.09 22.56 3.38
C ALA A 273 18.83 21.89 2.80
N LEU A 274 17.68 22.02 3.49
CA LEU A 274 16.41 21.50 2.98
C LEU A 274 15.98 22.25 1.70
N ASP A 275 16.18 23.57 1.65
CA ASP A 275 15.90 24.39 0.48
C ASP A 275 16.83 24.08 -0.69
N GLU A 276 18.10 23.79 -0.44
CA GLU A 276 19.05 23.35 -1.45
C GLU A 276 18.63 22.02 -2.08
N VAL A 277 18.28 21.03 -1.25
CA VAL A 277 17.76 19.75 -1.72
C VAL A 277 16.50 19.95 -2.57
N ALA A 278 15.57 20.77 -2.11
CA ALA A 278 14.38 21.12 -2.86
C ALA A 278 14.71 21.85 -4.17
N ASN A 279 15.67 22.79 -4.19
CA ASN A 279 16.06 23.56 -5.37
C ASN A 279 16.63 22.69 -6.50
N MET A 280 17.30 21.60 -6.15
CA MET A 280 17.80 20.68 -7.17
C MET A 280 16.65 19.94 -7.87
N MET A 281 15.46 19.82 -7.26
CA MET A 281 14.35 19.03 -7.81
C MET A 281 13.71 19.71 -9.02
N ALA A 282 13.20 18.88 -9.93
CA ALA A 282 12.36 19.35 -11.03
C ALA A 282 10.91 19.57 -10.55
N PHE A 283 10.34 20.72 -10.89
CA PHE A 283 8.96 21.08 -10.56
C PHE A 283 8.18 21.41 -11.83
N VAL A 284 6.90 21.06 -11.82
CA VAL A 284 5.95 21.25 -12.92
C VAL A 284 4.67 21.95 -12.43
N PRO A 285 3.92 22.62 -13.32
CA PRO A 285 4.32 22.99 -14.69
C PRO A 285 5.55 23.93 -14.66
N GLU A 286 6.30 24.07 -15.76
CA GLU A 286 7.60 24.76 -15.75
C GLU A 286 7.49 26.24 -15.37
N GLU A 287 6.36 26.86 -15.71
CA GLU A 287 6.09 28.28 -15.48
C GLU A 287 5.78 28.57 -14.01
N GLU A 288 5.01 27.69 -13.36
CA GLU A 288 4.51 27.89 -11.99
C GLU A 288 5.34 27.12 -10.94
N ARG A 289 6.10 26.10 -11.37
CA ARG A 289 6.96 25.22 -10.53
C ARG A 289 6.27 24.73 -9.25
N LEU A 290 5.02 24.27 -9.37
CA LEU A 290 4.16 23.94 -8.22
C LEU A 290 4.46 22.58 -7.59
N PHE A 291 4.57 21.54 -8.41
CA PHE A 291 4.61 20.14 -7.98
C PHE A 291 5.90 19.46 -8.41
N SER A 292 6.48 18.63 -7.55
CA SER A 292 7.67 17.88 -7.90
C SER A 292 7.36 16.76 -8.90
N ALA A 293 8.06 16.76 -10.04
CA ALA A 293 7.84 15.81 -11.13
C ALA A 293 8.15 14.35 -10.76
N GLN A 294 8.91 14.12 -9.68
CA GLN A 294 9.29 12.78 -9.20
C GLN A 294 8.93 12.58 -7.72
N GLY A 295 8.08 13.45 -7.15
CA GLY A 295 7.80 13.46 -5.73
C GLY A 295 9.09 13.45 -4.90
N CYS A 296 9.17 12.58 -3.90
CA CYS A 296 10.35 12.46 -3.03
C CYS A 296 11.35 11.37 -3.47
N LYS A 297 11.19 10.76 -4.65
CA LYS A 297 11.95 9.55 -5.05
C LYS A 297 13.47 9.74 -5.05
N SER A 298 13.96 10.90 -5.51
CA SER A 298 15.40 11.20 -5.64
C SER A 298 15.96 12.05 -4.50
N VAL A 299 15.14 12.43 -3.50
CA VAL A 299 15.55 13.29 -2.37
C VAL A 299 16.74 12.71 -1.60
N SER A 300 16.67 11.41 -1.28
CA SER A 300 17.74 10.73 -0.53
C SER A 300 19.09 10.75 -1.26
N GLN A 301 19.09 10.63 -2.60
CA GLN A 301 20.31 10.71 -3.42
C GLN A 301 20.88 12.13 -3.44
N ARG A 302 20.01 13.14 -3.42
CA ARG A 302 20.38 14.56 -3.49
C ARG A 302 21.05 15.08 -2.23
N ILE A 303 20.66 14.57 -1.07
CA ILE A 303 21.32 14.90 0.21
C ILE A 303 22.82 14.64 0.16
N SER A 304 23.27 13.60 -0.55
CA SER A 304 24.71 13.30 -0.68
C SER A 304 25.50 14.38 -1.42
N TYR A 305 24.84 15.21 -2.25
CA TYR A 305 25.46 16.32 -2.95
C TYR A 305 25.40 17.65 -2.17
N SER A 306 24.53 17.74 -1.16
CA SER A 306 24.38 18.93 -0.31
C SER A 306 25.25 18.89 0.95
N LEU A 307 25.95 17.77 1.18
CA LEU A 307 26.92 17.66 2.26
C LEU A 307 28.29 18.14 1.75
N PRO A 308 29.03 18.95 2.53
CA PRO A 308 30.38 19.37 2.19
C PRO A 308 31.38 18.22 2.15
#